data_AF-A0A5N5LAX3-F1
#
_entry.id   AF-A0A5N5LAX3-F1
#
_cell.length_a   1.000
_cell.length_b   1.000
_cell.length_c   1.000
_cell.angle_alpha   90.00
_cell.angle_beta   90.00
_cell.angle_gamma   90.00
#
_symmetry.space_group_name_H-M   'P 1'
#
loop_
_entity.id
_entity.type
_entity.pdbx_description
1 polymer ?
#
loop_
_entity_poly.entity_id
_entity_poly.type
_entity_poly.pdbx_seq_one_letter_code
_entity_poly.pdbx_strand_id
1 'polypeptide(L)'
;MRQSEPALLGKKADIFKGFTLAYVTYEDICRIAAFQDQTVIAIKAPEETKLEVPTPTEDCIKIHLKGSRGPIHVLTCETNGSDTTTESEQLKNSRFLTLEESRIETTPLLTDLPTISSAVRSS
;
A
#
# COMPACT_ATOMS: atom_id res chain seq x y z
N MET A 1 -26.71 48.76 -12.87
CA MET A 1 -26.84 48.18 -11.52
C MET A 1 -26.53 46.70 -11.59
N ARG A 2 -25.90 46.19 -10.54
CA ARG A 2 -25.09 44.97 -10.47
C ARG A 2 -25.83 43.72 -10.96
N GLN A 3 -25.21 42.94 -11.85
CA GLN A 3 -25.52 41.52 -12.00
C GLN A 3 -25.08 40.83 -10.70
N SER A 4 -26.01 40.17 -10.02
CA SER A 4 -25.74 39.27 -8.90
C SER A 4 -25.82 37.83 -9.41
N GLU A 5 -24.68 37.18 -9.55
CA GLU A 5 -24.55 35.76 -9.85
C GLU A 5 -24.76 34.94 -8.56
N PRO A 6 -25.71 33.98 -8.50
CA PRO A 6 -25.92 33.19 -7.29
C PRO A 6 -25.04 31.93 -7.24
N ALA A 7 -24.18 31.91 -6.21
CA ALA A 7 -23.77 30.78 -5.37
C ALA A 7 -23.27 29.46 -6.02
N LEU A 8 -21.93 29.33 -6.11
CA LEU A 8 -21.18 28.07 -6.25
C LEU A 8 -21.19 27.21 -4.95
N LEU A 9 -22.33 27.04 -4.28
CA LEU A 9 -22.38 26.34 -2.98
C LEU A 9 -22.84 24.88 -3.05
N GLY A 10 -23.26 24.38 -4.21
CA GLY A 10 -23.80 23.01 -4.36
C GLY A 10 -22.78 21.90 -4.62
N LYS A 11 -21.51 22.21 -4.91
CA LYS A 11 -20.55 21.21 -5.47
C LYS A 11 -19.65 20.52 -4.42
N LYS A 12 -19.68 20.93 -3.15
CA LYS A 12 -18.78 20.38 -2.11
C LYS A 12 -19.29 19.10 -1.45
N ALA A 13 -20.61 18.91 -1.35
CA ALA A 13 -21.20 17.78 -0.61
C ALA A 13 -21.05 16.45 -1.36
N ASP A 14 -21.12 16.46 -2.70
CA ASP A 14 -21.00 15.25 -3.51
C ASP A 14 -19.57 14.67 -3.50
N ILE A 15 -18.54 15.53 -3.44
CA ILE A 15 -17.15 15.10 -3.41
C ILE A 15 -16.84 14.37 -2.09
N PHE A 16 -17.33 14.87 -0.96
CA PHE A 16 -17.07 14.26 0.34
C PHE A 16 -17.74 12.87 0.47
N LYS A 17 -18.92 12.68 -0.12
CA LYS A 17 -19.62 11.40 -0.16
C LYS A 17 -18.91 10.35 -1.04
N GLY A 18 -18.22 10.79 -2.10
CA GLY A 18 -17.43 9.90 -2.96
C GLY A 18 -16.25 9.27 -2.24
N PHE A 19 -15.54 10.02 -1.40
CA PHE A 19 -14.36 9.51 -0.69
C PHE A 19 -14.67 8.35 0.25
N THR A 20 -15.86 8.33 0.86
CA THR A 20 -16.28 7.25 1.78
C THR A 20 -16.64 5.94 1.07
N LEU A 21 -16.83 5.96 -0.24
CA LEU A 21 -17.21 4.80 -1.05
C LEU A 21 -16.07 4.33 -1.98
N ALA A 22 -14.91 4.99 -1.94
CA ALA A 22 -13.75 4.67 -2.76
C ALA A 22 -12.86 3.62 -2.08
N TYR A 23 -13.39 2.41 -1.90
CA TYR A 23 -12.65 1.27 -1.35
C TYR A 23 -12.96 0.00 -2.14
N VAL A 24 -12.11 -1.00 -1.97
CA VAL A 24 -12.30 -2.35 -2.51
C VAL A 24 -12.34 -3.34 -1.37
N THR A 25 -13.16 -4.37 -1.51
CA THR A 25 -13.23 -5.48 -0.56
C THR A 25 -12.32 -6.62 -1.02
N TYR A 26 -12.04 -7.57 -0.12
CA TYR A 26 -11.35 -8.81 -0.48
C TYR A 26 -12.09 -9.56 -1.60
N GLU A 27 -13.43 -9.63 -1.52
CA GLU A 27 -14.24 -10.31 -2.53
C GLU A 27 -14.11 -9.67 -3.92
N ASP A 28 -13.98 -8.34 -4.00
CA ASP A 28 -13.76 -7.64 -5.27
C ASP A 28 -12.43 -8.03 -5.92
N ILE A 29 -11.38 -8.21 -5.10
CA ILE A 29 -10.06 -8.66 -5.58
C ILE A 29 -10.11 -10.10 -6.08
N CYS A 30 -10.78 -11.00 -5.34
CA CYS A 30 -10.90 -12.41 -5.73
C CYS A 30 -11.71 -12.64 -7.01
N ARG A 31 -12.65 -11.74 -7.32
CA ARG A 31 -13.43 -11.80 -8.58
C ARG A 31 -12.58 -11.46 -9.80
N ILE A 32 -11.40 -10.85 -9.64
CA ILE A 32 -10.50 -10.53 -10.74
C ILE A 32 -9.77 -11.81 -11.16
N ALA A 33 -10.16 -12.37 -12.31
CA ALA A 33 -9.57 -13.62 -12.83
C ALA A 33 -8.03 -13.57 -12.94
N ALA A 34 -7.46 -12.41 -13.24
CA ALA A 34 -6.01 -12.23 -13.36
C ALA A 34 -5.24 -12.43 -12.04
N PHE A 35 -5.92 -12.32 -10.90
CA PHE A 35 -5.29 -12.49 -9.59
C PHE A 35 -5.45 -13.91 -9.03
N GLN A 36 -6.31 -14.75 -9.59
CA GLN A 36 -6.54 -16.12 -9.08
C GLN A 36 -5.22 -16.89 -8.88
N ASP A 37 -5.13 -17.56 -7.73
CA ASP A 37 -3.95 -18.32 -7.28
C ASP A 37 -2.66 -17.48 -7.16
N GLN A 38 -2.80 -16.18 -6.88
CA GLN A 38 -1.67 -15.28 -6.65
C GLN A 38 -1.76 -14.59 -5.29
N THR A 39 -0.60 -14.18 -4.79
CA THR A 39 -0.49 -13.26 -3.66
C THR A 39 -0.61 -11.83 -4.16
N VAL A 40 -1.57 -11.08 -3.63
CA VAL A 40 -1.78 -9.66 -3.95
C VAL A 40 -1.19 -8.79 -2.84
N ILE A 41 -0.43 -7.77 -3.23
CA ILE A 41 0.15 -6.77 -2.31
C ILE A 41 -0.52 -5.43 -2.57
N ALA A 42 -1.35 -4.96 -1.63
CA ALA A 42 -2.00 -3.67 -1.68
C ALA A 42 -1.17 -2.62 -0.94
N ILE A 43 -0.76 -1.56 -1.65
CA ILE A 43 0.11 -0.50 -1.11
C ILE A 43 -0.66 0.82 -1.10
N LYS A 44 -0.86 1.39 0.08
CA LYS A 44 -1.35 2.76 0.28
C LYS A 44 -0.19 3.61 0.78
N ALA A 45 0.22 4.57 -0.03
CA ALA A 45 1.38 5.41 0.26
C ALA A 45 1.06 6.89 0.05
N PRO A 46 1.76 7.81 0.72
CA PRO A 46 1.65 9.24 0.44
C PRO A 46 2.16 9.56 -0.97
N GLU A 47 1.80 10.75 -1.45
CA GLU A 47 2.32 11.30 -2.69
C GLU A 47 3.86 11.29 -2.71
N GLU A 48 4.44 11.20 -3.90
CA GLU A 48 5.89 11.15 -4.10
C GLU A 48 6.60 9.91 -3.50
N THR A 49 5.85 8.88 -3.10
CA THR A 49 6.45 7.58 -2.73
C THR A 49 7.13 6.97 -3.96
N LYS A 50 8.40 6.56 -3.79
CA LYS A 50 9.16 5.85 -4.82
C LYS A 50 9.04 4.35 -4.63
N LEU A 51 8.76 3.66 -5.73
CA LEU A 51 8.79 2.21 -5.84
C LEU A 51 9.87 1.84 -6.86
N GLU A 52 10.84 1.04 -6.42
CA GLU A 52 11.86 0.48 -7.29
C GLU A 52 11.81 -1.05 -7.21
N VAL A 53 11.97 -1.70 -8.35
CA VAL A 53 12.11 -3.16 -8.43
C VAL A 53 13.54 -3.42 -8.92
N PRO A 54 14.50 -3.68 -8.00
CA PRO A 54 15.85 -4.04 -8.40
C PRO A 54 15.85 -5.31 -9.26
N THR A 55 16.92 -5.50 -10.03
CA THR A 55 17.14 -6.74 -10.77
C THR A 55 17.04 -7.93 -9.81
N PRO A 56 16.19 -8.93 -10.11
CA PRO A 56 16.06 -10.13 -9.29
C PRO A 56 17.40 -10.82 -9.06
N THR A 57 17.58 -11.39 -7.88
CA THR A 57 18.69 -12.30 -7.57
C THR A 57 18.22 -13.74 -7.67
N GLU A 58 19.14 -14.70 -7.69
CA GLU A 58 18.79 -16.14 -7.74
C GLU A 58 17.88 -16.55 -6.57
N ASP A 59 18.07 -15.95 -5.40
CA ASP A 59 17.37 -16.33 -4.17
C ASP A 59 16.10 -15.53 -3.88
N CYS A 60 15.97 -14.30 -4.40
CA CYS A 60 14.83 -13.44 -4.08
C CYS A 60 14.59 -12.29 -5.08
N ILE A 61 13.31 -11.91 -5.16
CA ILE A 61 12.83 -10.68 -5.78
C ILE A 61 12.59 -9.65 -4.68
N LYS A 62 13.00 -8.40 -4.90
CA LYS A 62 12.85 -7.32 -3.92
C LYS A 62 12.05 -6.17 -4.51
N ILE A 63 11.36 -5.46 -3.63
CA ILE A 63 10.70 -4.19 -3.92
C ILE A 63 11.20 -3.20 -2.89
N HIS A 64 11.73 -2.07 -3.34
CA HIS A 64 12.12 -0.97 -2.46
C HIS A 64 11.02 0.08 -2.47
N LEU A 65 10.50 0.39 -1.28
CA LEU A 65 9.52 1.45 -1.07
C LEU A 65 10.14 2.57 -0.24
N LYS A 66 10.12 3.80 -0.76
CA LYS A 66 10.62 4.98 -0.05
C LYS A 66 9.53 6.04 0.00
N GLY A 67 8.96 6.22 1.18
CA GLY A 67 7.99 7.27 1.46
C GLY A 67 8.64 8.64 1.64
N SER A 68 7.87 9.70 1.42
CA SER A 68 8.30 11.09 1.60
C SER A 68 7.72 11.71 2.88
N ARG A 69 6.38 11.73 3.00
CA ARG A 69 5.64 12.50 4.00
C ARG A 69 4.52 11.68 4.64
N GLY A 70 4.89 10.58 5.29
CA GLY A 70 3.96 9.77 6.07
C GLY A 70 4.23 8.27 5.95
N PRO A 71 3.46 7.46 6.69
CA PRO A 71 3.60 6.01 6.66
C PRO A 71 3.11 5.43 5.35
N ILE A 72 3.75 4.32 4.94
CA ILE A 72 3.25 3.45 3.88
C ILE A 72 2.50 2.31 4.57
N HIS A 73 1.26 2.10 4.18
CA HIS A 73 0.46 0.96 4.62
C HIS A 73 0.51 -0.12 3.55
N VAL A 74 0.95 -1.31 3.94
CA VAL A 74 1.03 -2.47 3.06
C VAL A 74 0.16 -3.58 3.63
N LEU A 75 -0.69 -4.13 2.79
CA LEU A 75 -1.56 -5.26 3.09
C LEU A 75 -1.32 -6.36 2.07
N THR A 76 -1.54 -7.61 2.48
CA THR A 76 -1.41 -8.78 1.61
C THR A 76 -2.66 -9.63 1.67
N CYS A 77 -3.01 -10.29 0.58
CA CYS A 77 -4.00 -11.36 0.60
C CYS A 77 -3.63 -12.45 -0.39
N GLU A 78 -4.09 -13.67 -0.10
CA GLU A 78 -4.00 -14.80 -1.02
C GLU A 78 -5.38 -15.00 -1.64
N THR A 79 -5.46 -15.00 -2.96
CA THR A 79 -6.72 -15.32 -3.65
C THR A 79 -6.66 -16.77 -4.10
N ASN A 80 -7.08 -17.65 -3.22
CA ASN A 80 -7.22 -19.07 -3.45
C ASN A 80 -8.28 -19.34 -4.54
N GLY A 81 -7.86 -19.96 -5.64
CA GLY A 81 -8.74 -20.76 -6.47
C GLY A 81 -9.34 -21.86 -5.60
N SER A 82 -10.62 -22.15 -5.80
CA SER A 82 -11.31 -23.20 -5.06
C SER A 82 -10.46 -24.47 -5.04
N ASP A 83 -10.02 -24.91 -3.86
CA ASP A 83 -10.28 -26.26 -3.34
C ASP A 83 -9.38 -26.59 -2.14
N THR A 84 -10.02 -27.00 -1.03
CA THR A 84 -9.44 -27.74 0.10
C THR A 84 -8.49 -27.01 1.06
N THR A 85 -8.99 -26.10 1.88
CA THR A 85 -8.25 -25.69 3.09
C THR A 85 -9.16 -25.70 4.32
N THR A 86 -8.62 -26.13 5.44
CA THR A 86 -9.29 -26.21 6.74
C THR A 86 -9.93 -24.88 7.13
N GLU A 87 -11.05 -24.92 7.86
CA GLU A 87 -11.87 -23.74 8.18
C GLU A 87 -11.07 -22.57 8.80
N SER A 88 -10.03 -22.88 9.58
CA SER A 88 -9.13 -21.89 10.20
C SER A 88 -8.23 -21.15 9.21
N GLU A 89 -7.77 -21.83 8.16
CA GLU A 89 -6.95 -21.23 7.10
C GLU A 89 -7.85 -20.47 6.12
N GLN A 90 -9.08 -20.94 5.89
CA GLN A 90 -10.06 -20.23 5.07
C GLN A 90 -10.41 -18.84 5.62
N LEU A 91 -10.43 -18.66 6.95
CA LEU A 91 -10.63 -17.35 7.59
C LEU A 91 -9.44 -16.40 7.40
N LYS A 92 -8.20 -16.91 7.40
CA LYS A 92 -7.00 -16.10 7.15
C LYS A 92 -6.92 -15.69 5.68
N ASN A 93 -7.25 -16.62 4.78
CA ASN A 93 -7.19 -16.38 3.35
C ASN A 93 -8.30 -15.44 2.86
N SER A 94 -9.43 -15.35 3.57
CA SER A 94 -10.58 -14.50 3.19
C SER A 94 -10.47 -13.02 3.61
N ARG A 95 -9.27 -12.55 3.98
CA ARG A 95 -9.04 -11.16 4.40
C ARG A 95 -7.66 -10.65 4.01
N PHE A 96 -7.50 -9.34 4.12
CA PHE A 96 -6.19 -8.71 4.09
C PHE A 96 -5.46 -8.93 5.42
N LEU A 97 -4.17 -9.24 5.30
CA LEU A 97 -3.19 -9.41 6.36
C LEU A 97 -2.22 -8.23 6.37
N THR A 98 -1.75 -7.84 7.54
CA THR A 98 -0.64 -6.89 7.67
C THR A 98 0.68 -7.56 7.27
N LEU A 99 1.76 -6.77 7.14
CA LEU A 99 3.09 -7.33 6.89
C LEU A 99 3.57 -8.22 8.03
N GLU A 100 3.19 -7.95 9.28
CA GLU A 100 3.59 -8.79 10.41
C GLU A 100 2.89 -10.16 10.44
N GLU A 101 1.71 -10.25 9.83
CA GLU A 101 0.94 -11.50 9.71
C GLU A 101 1.31 -12.29 8.44
N SER A 102 1.99 -11.64 7.49
CA SER A 102 2.30 -12.18 6.17
C SER A 102 3.61 -12.98 6.15
N ARG A 103 3.83 -13.71 5.05
CA ARG A 103 5.10 -14.40 4.75
C ARG A 103 6.14 -13.49 4.08
N ILE A 104 5.79 -12.22 3.85
CA ILE A 104 6.67 -11.25 3.20
C ILE A 104 7.68 -10.72 4.23
N GLU A 105 8.94 -10.99 3.97
CA GLU A 105 10.05 -10.43 4.74
C GLU A 105 10.26 -8.96 4.38
N THR A 106 10.43 -8.11 5.41
CA THR A 106 10.68 -6.69 5.22
C THR A 106 11.92 -6.24 5.97
N THR A 107 12.69 -5.35 5.34
CA THR A 107 13.88 -4.75 5.94
C THR A 107 13.87 -3.24 5.69
N PRO A 108 14.22 -2.41 6.68
CA PRO A 108 14.30 -0.97 6.47
C PRO A 108 15.45 -0.63 5.52
N LEU A 109 15.22 0.34 4.62
CA LEU A 109 16.27 0.84 3.73
C LEU A 109 17.30 1.65 4.56
N LEU A 110 18.58 1.26 4.49
CA LEU A 110 19.66 1.76 5.36
C LEU A 110 20.12 3.22 5.09
N THR A 111 19.32 4.04 4.41
CA THR A 111 19.80 5.30 3.81
C THR A 111 20.00 6.49 4.78
N ASP A 112 19.65 6.38 6.06
CA ASP A 112 19.74 7.51 7.00
C ASP A 112 20.59 7.20 8.25
N LEU A 113 21.88 6.87 8.08
CA LEU A 113 22.83 7.14 9.18
C LEU A 113 23.22 8.62 9.08
N PRO A 114 23.01 9.46 10.11
CA PRO A 114 23.59 10.79 10.12
C PRO A 114 25.11 10.59 10.11
N THR A 115 25.76 10.95 9.01
CA THR A 115 27.22 11.04 8.96
C THR A 115 27.60 12.10 9.97
N ILE A 116 28.03 11.69 11.17
CA ILE A 116 28.71 12.58 12.11
C ILE A 116 30.03 12.94 11.43
N SER A 117 30.02 14.04 10.67
CA SER A 117 31.24 14.67 10.20
C SER A 117 32.00 15.11 11.43
N SER A 118 33.01 14.34 11.85
CA SER A 118 33.95 14.74 12.89
C SER A 118 34.64 16.00 12.42
N ALA A 119 34.17 17.15 12.88
CA ALA A 119 34.89 18.40 12.76
C ALA A 119 36.20 18.22 13.55
N VAL A 120 37.30 18.04 12.82
CA VAL A 120 38.65 18.13 13.37
C VAL A 120 38.85 19.58 13.80
N ARG A 121 38.73 19.85 15.10
CA ARG A 121 39.21 21.12 15.66
C ARG A 121 40.73 20.99 15.83
N SER A 122 41.46 21.50 14.86
CA SER A 122 42.87 21.87 15.06
C SER A 122 42.95 23.35 15.41
N SER A 123 43.80 23.64 16.40
CA SER A 123 44.23 24.94 16.94
C SER A 123 43.31 25.60 17.97
#